data_AF-A0A2D7HN18-F1
#
_entry.id   AF-A0A2D7HN18-F1
#
_cell.length_a   1.000
_cell.length_b   1.000
_cell.length_c   1.000
_cell.angle_alpha   90.00
_cell.angle_beta   90.00
_cell.angle_gamma   90.00
#
_symmetry.space_group_name_H-M   'P 1'
#
loop_
_entity.id
_entity.type
_entity.pdbx_description
1 polymer ?
#
loop_
_entity_poly.entity_id
_entity_poly.type
_entity_poly.pdbx_seq_one_letter_code
_entity_poly.pdbx_strand_id
1 'polypeptide(L)'
;MADTLSQINQIKILSQNGANNKLVNNLVGSKNKELRDVAEQFEAIFIHQMLKQARQSKLAKGIFSSEAQDTFNNMLDIEYSQILSKKNNFGIADALIKQFQSHVHPKKDK
;
A
#
# COMPACT_ATOMS: atom_id res chain seq x y z
N MET A 1 -2.09 18.43 18.26
CA MET A 1 -3.03 18.63 17.12
C MET A 1 -2.47 18.11 15.79
N ALA A 2 -1.17 18.19 15.52
CA ALA A 2 -0.55 17.57 14.35
C ALA A 2 -0.57 16.02 14.42
N ASP A 3 -0.24 15.45 15.58
CA ASP A 3 -0.24 13.99 15.79
C ASP A 3 -1.62 13.35 15.59
N THR A 4 -2.67 14.03 16.04
CA THR A 4 -4.05 13.58 15.87
C THR A 4 -4.49 13.56 14.41
N LEU A 5 -4.02 14.50 13.59
CA LEU A 5 -4.32 14.55 12.15
C LEU A 5 -3.54 13.48 11.36
N SER A 6 -2.29 13.21 11.76
CA SER A 6 -1.50 12.09 11.22
C SER A 6 -2.14 10.74 11.55
N GLN A 7 -2.60 10.55 12.79
CA GLN A 7 -3.35 9.35 13.21
C GLN A 7 -4.67 9.21 12.44
N ILE A 8 -5.41 10.30 12.21
CA ILE A 8 -6.66 10.27 11.42
C ILE A 8 -6.38 9.82 9.97
N ASN A 9 -5.28 10.27 9.35
CA ASN A 9 -4.92 9.81 8.01
C ASN A 9 -4.48 8.34 8.00
N GLN A 10 -3.71 7.89 8.99
CA GLN A 10 -3.37 6.47 9.16
C GLN A 10 -4.64 5.62 9.35
N ILE A 11 -5.59 6.09 10.17
CA ILE A 11 -6.89 5.46 10.38
C ILE A 11 -7.71 5.44 9.09
N LYS A 12 -7.66 6.47 8.25
CA LYS A 12 -8.38 6.50 6.96
C LYS A 12 -7.81 5.47 5.97
N ILE A 13 -6.48 5.33 5.92
CA ILE A 13 -5.81 4.28 5.13
C ILE A 13 -6.22 2.90 5.67
N LEU A 14 -6.18 2.69 6.99
CA LEU A 14 -6.59 1.44 7.64
C LEU A 14 -8.09 1.14 7.51
N SER A 15 -8.95 2.17 7.50
CA SER A 15 -10.41 2.07 7.44
C SER A 15 -10.93 1.86 6.01
N GLN A 16 -10.32 2.47 5.00
CA GLN A 16 -10.59 2.13 3.60
C GLN A 16 -10.24 0.65 3.31
N ASN A 17 -9.25 0.09 4.00
CA ASN A 17 -8.92 -1.33 3.92
C ASN A 17 -9.91 -2.25 4.69
N GLY A 18 -10.66 -1.71 5.67
CA GLY A 18 -11.58 -2.45 6.55
C GLY A 18 -12.98 -2.75 5.96
N ALA A 19 -13.34 -2.14 4.83
CA ALA A 19 -14.56 -2.47 4.09
C ALA A 19 -14.51 -3.88 3.46
N ASN A 20 -13.35 -4.54 3.47
CA ASN A 20 -13.11 -5.88 2.94
C ASN A 20 -13.33 -7.02 3.95
N ASN A 21 -13.77 -6.73 5.18
CA ASN A 21 -14.08 -7.76 6.21
C ASN A 21 -15.28 -8.67 5.86
N LYS A 22 -15.98 -8.43 4.75
CA LYS A 22 -16.98 -9.38 4.20
C LYS A 22 -16.38 -10.51 3.35
N LEU A 23 -15.07 -10.48 3.07
CA LEU A 23 -14.41 -11.45 2.19
C LEU A 23 -13.89 -12.70 2.92
N VAL A 24 -13.62 -12.61 4.23
CA VAL A 24 -13.07 -13.73 5.03
C VAL A 24 -13.99 -14.96 5.15
N ASN A 25 -15.24 -14.89 4.68
CA ASN A 25 -16.24 -15.94 4.84
C ASN A 25 -16.50 -16.84 3.60
N ASN A 26 -15.82 -16.66 2.46
CA ASN A 26 -16.06 -17.48 1.25
C ASN A 26 -14.76 -18.07 0.65
N LEU A 27 -14.27 -19.15 1.26
CA LEU A 27 -12.86 -19.55 1.27
C LEU A 27 -12.40 -20.62 0.25
N VAL A 28 -13.05 -20.86 -0.89
CA VAL A 28 -12.51 -21.89 -1.83
C VAL A 28 -12.38 -21.42 -3.28
N GLY A 29 -13.20 -20.47 -3.74
CA GLY A 29 -13.05 -19.85 -5.08
C GLY A 29 -12.32 -18.51 -5.11
N SER A 30 -12.26 -17.80 -3.96
CA SER A 30 -11.90 -16.37 -3.88
C SER A 30 -10.44 -16.08 -3.53
N LYS A 31 -9.66 -17.07 -3.09
CA LYS A 31 -8.32 -16.83 -2.50
C LYS A 31 -7.31 -16.22 -3.48
N ASN A 32 -7.37 -16.60 -4.76
CA ASN A 32 -6.50 -16.01 -5.79
C ASN A 32 -6.85 -14.54 -6.05
N LYS A 33 -8.14 -14.19 -6.01
CA LYS A 33 -8.59 -12.80 -6.16
C LYS A 33 -8.18 -11.97 -4.95
N GLU A 34 -8.31 -12.51 -3.75
CA GLU A 34 -7.84 -11.87 -2.52
C GLU A 34 -6.32 -11.67 -2.53
N LEU A 35 -5.55 -12.67 -2.97
CA LEU A 35 -4.10 -12.54 -3.12
C LEU A 35 -3.73 -11.44 -4.11
N ARG A 36 -4.46 -11.33 -5.22
CA ARG A 36 -4.28 -10.24 -6.19
C ARG A 36 -4.57 -8.88 -5.56
N ASP A 37 -5.72 -8.73 -4.92
CA ASP A 37 -6.17 -7.48 -4.31
C ASP A 37 -5.17 -7.00 -3.23
N VAL A 38 -4.62 -7.93 -2.42
CA VAL A 38 -3.60 -7.63 -1.41
C VAL A 38 -2.25 -7.29 -2.05
N ALA A 39 -1.86 -8.01 -3.11
CA ALA A 39 -0.59 -7.76 -3.81
C ALA A 39 -0.56 -6.37 -4.48
N GLU A 40 -1.67 -5.93 -5.08
CA GLU A 40 -1.83 -4.59 -5.64
C GLU A 40 -1.76 -3.50 -4.55
N GLN A 41 -2.37 -3.73 -3.39
CA GLN A 41 -2.28 -2.82 -2.26
C GLN A 41 -0.84 -2.71 -1.73
N PHE A 42 -0.12 -3.84 -1.68
CA PHE A 42 1.28 -3.84 -1.28
C PHE A 42 2.15 -3.05 -2.26
N GLU A 43 1.91 -3.17 -3.57
CA GLU A 43 2.63 -2.38 -4.57
C GLU A 43 2.43 -0.87 -4.35
N ALA A 44 1.22 -0.43 -4.00
CA ALA A 44 0.97 0.98 -3.64
C ALA A 44 1.74 1.42 -2.38
N ILE A 45 1.87 0.56 -1.37
CA ILE A 45 2.67 0.83 -0.16
C ILE A 45 4.16 0.93 -0.53
N PHE A 46 4.64 0.04 -1.39
CA PHE A 46 6.03 0.06 -1.83
C PHE A 46 6.37 1.34 -2.59
N ILE A 47 5.51 1.76 -3.52
CA ILE A 47 5.67 3.01 -4.26
C ILE A 47 5.66 4.21 -3.31
N HIS A 48 4.73 4.25 -2.34
CA HIS A 48 4.71 5.29 -1.31
C HIS A 48 6.03 5.37 -0.55
N GLN A 49 6.55 4.21 -0.12
CA GLN A 49 7.83 4.14 0.57
C GLN A 49 8.99 4.61 -0.32
N MET A 50 8.99 4.26 -1.61
CA MET A 50 9.98 4.73 -2.57
C MET A 50 9.95 6.26 -2.71
N LEU A 51 8.78 6.86 -2.89
CA LEU A 51 8.60 8.32 -3.01
C LEU A 51 9.04 9.04 -1.73
N LYS A 52 8.66 8.49 -0.57
CA LYS A 52 9.10 8.97 0.73
C LYS A 52 10.61 8.94 0.87
N GLN A 53 11.27 7.82 0.55
CA GLN A 53 12.73 7.72 0.61
C GLN A 53 13.42 8.69 -0.36
N ALA A 54 12.90 8.84 -1.58
CA ALA A 54 13.41 9.79 -2.55
C ALA A 54 13.40 11.23 -2.00
N ARG A 55 12.34 11.66 -1.30
CA ARG A 55 12.31 12.97 -0.64
C ARG A 55 13.13 13.06 0.64
N GLN A 56 13.28 11.96 1.36
CA GLN A 56 14.16 11.90 2.53
C GLN A 56 15.65 12.02 2.15
N SER A 57 16.02 11.65 0.93
CA SER A 57 17.39 11.77 0.39
C SER A 57 17.87 13.22 0.14
N LYS A 58 17.17 14.23 0.66
CA LYS A 58 17.61 15.64 0.61
C LYS A 58 18.88 15.84 1.44
N LEU A 59 19.91 16.46 0.85
CA LEU A 59 21.22 16.69 1.48
C LEU A 59 21.15 17.57 2.74
N ALA A 60 20.16 18.46 2.82
CA ALA A 60 19.91 19.29 4.00
C ALA A 60 18.42 19.60 4.14
N LYS A 61 17.98 19.89 5.38
CA LYS A 61 16.69 20.57 5.60
C LYS A 61 16.80 21.98 5.00
N GLY A 62 15.98 22.27 4.00
CA GLY A 62 15.90 23.61 3.44
C GLY A 62 15.41 24.60 4.50
N ILE A 63 15.86 25.86 4.40
CA ILE A 63 15.49 26.96 5.31
C ILE A 63 13.95 27.15 5.34
N PHE A 64 13.25 26.74 4.29
CA PHE A 64 11.80 26.78 4.15
C PHE A 64 11.09 25.44 4.45
N SER A 65 11.75 24.46 5.09
CA SER A 65 11.09 23.20 5.47
C SER A 65 10.20 23.38 6.69
N SER A 66 8.98 22.84 6.64
CA SER A 66 8.03 22.87 7.75
C SER A 66 7.34 21.51 7.92
N GLU A 67 6.88 21.22 9.13
CA GLU A 67 6.13 19.98 9.43
C GLU A 67 4.80 19.90 8.65
N ALA A 68 4.14 21.05 8.46
CA ALA A 68 2.94 21.15 7.65
C ALA A 68 3.20 20.74 6.18
N GLN A 69 4.32 21.20 5.61
CA GLN A 69 4.73 20.81 4.27
C GLN A 69 5.05 19.31 4.19
N ASP A 70 5.74 18.76 5.18
CA ASP A 70 6.06 17.32 5.22
C ASP A 70 4.79 16.47 5.30
N THR A 71 3.80 16.91 6.08
CA THR A 71 2.49 16.25 6.18
C THR A 71 1.73 16.30 4.85
N PHE A 72 1.68 17.47 4.20
CA PHE A 72 1.04 17.63 2.89
C PHE A 72 1.71 16.76 1.83
N ASN A 73 3.05 16.77 1.77
CA ASN A 73 3.81 15.92 0.87
C ASN A 73 3.54 14.42 1.10
N ASN A 74 3.39 13.99 2.36
CA ASN A 74 3.05 12.61 2.66
C ASN A 74 1.65 12.23 2.15
N MET A 75 0.68 13.14 2.27
CA MET A 75 -0.67 12.94 1.72
C MET A 75 -0.65 12.86 0.19
N LEU A 76 0.08 13.75 -0.46
CA LEU A 76 0.25 13.73 -1.92
C LEU A 76 0.87 12.41 -2.39
N ASP A 77 1.86 11.90 -1.66
CA ASP A 77 2.48 10.62 -1.98
C ASP A 77 1.55 9.43 -1.88
N ILE A 78 0.64 9.45 -0.90
CA ILE A 78 -0.36 8.38 -0.76
C ILE A 78 -1.26 8.37 -2.01
N GLU A 79 -1.75 9.53 -2.43
CA GLU A 79 -2.59 9.62 -3.64
C GLU A 79 -1.80 9.23 -4.89
N TYR A 80 -0.55 9.69 -5.01
CA TYR A 80 0.30 9.33 -6.13
C TYR A 80 0.60 7.83 -6.15
N SER A 81 0.87 7.21 -5.01
CA SER A 81 1.16 5.78 -4.97
C SER A 81 -0.04 4.94 -5.39
N GLN A 82 -1.26 5.34 -5.01
CA GLN A 82 -2.51 4.70 -5.45
C GLN A 82 -2.77 4.85 -6.95
N ILE A 83 -2.46 6.01 -7.53
CA ILE A 83 -2.61 6.24 -8.97
C ILE A 83 -1.53 5.47 -9.73
N LEU A 84 -0.28 5.53 -9.27
CA LEU A 84 0.86 4.92 -9.93
C LEU A 84 0.80 3.41 -9.91
N SER A 85 0.38 2.77 -8.81
CA SER A 85 0.21 1.31 -8.75
C SER A 85 -0.86 0.80 -9.72
N LYS A 86 -1.89 1.60 -10.00
CA LYS A 86 -2.96 1.24 -10.94
C LYS A 86 -2.60 1.54 -12.39
N LYS A 87 -1.91 2.65 -12.65
CA LYS A 87 -1.55 3.10 -14.01
C LYS A 87 -0.32 2.40 -14.57
N ASN A 88 0.67 2.15 -13.72
CA ASN A 88 1.92 1.53 -14.11
C ASN A 88 2.06 0.22 -13.33
N ASN A 89 2.26 -0.87 -14.05
CA ASN A 89 2.58 -2.14 -13.42
C ASN A 89 4.10 -2.17 -13.17
N PHE A 90 4.50 -2.08 -11.90
CA PHE A 90 5.90 -2.22 -11.49
C PHE A 90 6.32 -3.69 -11.33
N GLY A 91 5.38 -4.62 -11.50
CA GLY A 91 5.61 -6.06 -11.47
C GLY A 91 5.74 -6.63 -10.05
N ILE A 92 5.58 -5.81 -9.02
CA ILE A 92 5.73 -6.24 -7.62
C ILE A 92 4.52 -7.07 -7.22
N ALA A 93 3.32 -6.62 -7.57
CA ALA A 93 2.10 -7.37 -7.33
C ALA A 93 2.14 -8.75 -8.01
N ASP A 94 2.64 -8.80 -9.25
CA ASP A 94 2.75 -10.04 -10.02
C ASP A 94 3.81 -10.99 -9.44
N ALA A 95 4.94 -10.45 -8.99
CA ALA A 95 5.98 -11.22 -8.32
C ALA A 95 5.46 -11.83 -7.00
N LEU A 96 4.69 -11.07 -6.21
CA LEU A 96 4.07 -11.56 -4.99
C LEU A 96 3.07 -12.68 -5.29
N ILE A 97 2.17 -12.49 -6.26
CA ILE A 97 1.23 -13.55 -6.66
C ILE A 97 2.00 -14.79 -7.10
N LYS A 98 3.05 -14.62 -7.91
CA LYS A 98 3.86 -15.74 -8.39
C LYS A 98 4.51 -16.53 -7.24
N GLN A 99 4.95 -15.83 -6.20
CA GLN A 99 5.57 -16.42 -5.01
C GLN A 99 4.55 -17.11 -4.09
N PHE A 100 3.37 -16.52 -3.92
CA PHE A 100 2.38 -16.98 -2.94
C PHE A 100 1.29 -17.89 -3.52
N GLN A 101 1.08 -17.91 -4.84
CA GLN A 101 0.06 -18.77 -5.48
C GLN A 101 0.22 -20.26 -5.11
N SER A 102 1.46 -20.75 -5.01
CA SER A 102 1.77 -22.15 -4.64
C SER A 102 1.48 -22.47 -3.18
N HIS A 103 1.43 -21.45 -2.33
CA HIS A 103 1.15 -21.56 -0.89
C HIS A 103 -0.32 -21.31 -0.57
N VAL A 104 -1.05 -20.65 -1.46
CA VAL A 104 -2.50 -20.38 -1.34
C VAL A 104 -3.34 -21.56 -1.85
N HIS A 105 -2.79 -22.40 -2.73
CA HIS A 105 -3.39 -23.69 -3.10
C HIS A 105 -2.88 -24.79 -2.15
N PRO A 106 -3.75 -25.42 -1.34
CA PRO A 106 -3.33 -26.58 -0.56
C PRO A 106 -2.91 -27.68 -1.54
N LYS A 107 -1.70 -28.20 -1.32
CA LYS A 107 -1.16 -29.35 -2.05
C LYS A 107 -2.19 -30.47 -1.96
N LYS A 108 -2.74 -30.90 -3.09
CA LYS A 108 -3.65 -32.04 -3.13
C LYS A 108 -2.78 -33.28 -2.88
N ASP A 109 -2.75 -33.72 -1.62
CA ASP A 109 -2.06 -34.94 -1.23
C ASP A 109 -2.59 -36.09 -2.10
N LYS A 110 -1.65 -36.85 -2.66
CA LYS A 110 -1.93 -38.05 -3.48
C LYS A 110 -2.39 -39.19 -2.59
#